data_AF-A0A9W6JVC5-F1
#
_entry.id   AF-A0A9W6JVC5-F1
#
_cell.length_a   1.000
_cell.length_b   1.000
_cell.length_c   1.000
_cell.angle_alpha   90.00
_cell.angle_beta   90.00
_cell.angle_gamma   90.00
#
_symmetry.space_group_name_H-M   'P 1'
#
loop_
_entity.id
_entity.type
_entity.pdbx_description
1 polymer ?
#
loop_
_entity_poly.entity_id
_entity_poly.type
_entity_poly.pdbx_seq_one_letter_code
_entity_poly.pdbx_strand_id
1 'polypeptide(L)' 'MPPFLIVALGALGAAALIKKLAQESRRVNAELDEARNDETAVAPPPATLRRDPATGDYRPQQR' A
#
# COMPACT_ATOMS: atom_id res chain seq x y z
N MET A 1 41.77 -2.03 16.64
CA MET A 1 40.90 -1.98 15.44
C MET A 1 40.64 -0.53 15.10
N PRO A 2 40.94 -0.07 13.88
CA PRO A 2 40.63 1.30 13.48
C PRO A 2 39.12 1.56 13.61
N PRO A 3 38.68 2.62 14.32
CA PRO A 3 37.27 2.83 14.64
C PRO A 3 36.40 3.01 13.39
N PHE A 4 36.95 3.54 12.30
CA PHE A 4 36.25 3.69 11.03
C PHE A 4 35.83 2.34 10.41
N LEU A 5 36.57 1.25 10.63
CA LEU A 5 36.19 -0.07 10.12
C LEU A 5 34.95 -0.61 10.82
N ILE A 6 34.82 -0.36 12.13
CA ILE A 6 33.64 -0.78 12.91
C ILE A 6 32.41 -0.02 12.41
N VAL A 7 32.53 1.29 12.20
CA VAL A 7 31.43 2.12 11.68
C VAL A 7 31.06 1.69 10.26
N ALA A 8 32.04 1.46 9.38
CA ALA A 8 31.78 1.03 8.00
C ALA A 8 31.08 -0.34 7.94
N LEU A 9 31.52 -1.32 8.75
CA LEU A 9 30.87 -2.61 8.84
C LEU A 9 29.45 -2.51 9.40
N GLY A 10 29.25 -1.66 10.43
CA GLY A 10 27.91 -1.38 10.96
C GLY A 10 26.98 -0.77 9.92
N ALA A 11 27.46 0.22 9.17
CA ALA A 11 26.69 0.87 8.10
C ALA A 11 26.34 -0.10 6.96
N LEU A 12 27.29 -0.94 6.54
CA LEU A 12 27.05 -1.97 5.52
C LEU A 12 26.03 -3.00 5.99
N GLY A 13 26.13 -3.46 7.24
CA GLY A 13 25.16 -4.38 7.84
C GLY A 13 23.75 -3.77 7.88
N ALA A 14 23.63 -2.53 8.35
CA ALA A 14 22.35 -1.82 8.40
C ALA A 14 21.75 -1.64 6.99
N ALA A 15 22.54 -1.23 6.01
CA ALA A 15 22.10 -1.06 4.63
C ALA A 15 21.58 -2.39 4.02
N ALA A 16 22.28 -3.49 4.28
CA ALA A 16 21.86 -4.82 3.82
C ALA A 16 20.53 -5.25 4.43
N LEU A 17 20.32 -5.00 5.73
CA LEU A 17 19.05 -5.28 6.41
C LEU A 17 17.91 -4.43 5.83
N ILE A 18 18.10 -3.12 5.70
CA ILE A 18 17.10 -2.21 5.12
C ILE A 18 16.70 -2.66 3.72
N LYS A 19 17.68 -3.02 2.88
CA LYS A 19 17.41 -3.54 1.52
C LYS A 19 16.57 -4.82 1.56
N LYS A 20 16.90 -5.76 2.45
CA LYS A 20 16.15 -7.02 2.61
C LYS A 20 14.71 -6.75 3.06
N LEU A 21 14.52 -5.91 4.08
CA LEU A 21 13.19 -5.52 4.57
C LEU A 21 12.37 -4.83 3.48
N ALA A 22 12.97 -3.91 2.74
CA ALA A 22 12.29 -3.24 1.62
C ALA A 22 11.89 -4.22 0.51
N GLN A 23 12.72 -5.22 0.22
CA GLN A 23 12.43 -6.24 -0.78
C GLN A 23 11.28 -7.15 -0.34
N GLU A 24 11.28 -7.62 0.90
CA GLU A 24 10.18 -8.44 1.43
C GLU A 24 8.88 -7.63 1.55
N SER A 25 8.96 -6.37 1.98
CA SER A 25 7.79 -5.48 2.03
C SER A 25 7.19 -5.27 0.64
N ARG A 26 8.02 -5.07 -0.39
CA ARG A 26 7.54 -4.98 -1.78
C ARG A 26 6.94 -6.28 -2.27
N ARG A 27 7.53 -7.42 -1.91
CA ARG A 27 7.00 -8.74 -2.28
C ARG A 27 5.62 -8.96 -1.68
N VAL A 28 5.46 -8.71 -0.38
CA VAL A 28 4.16 -8.83 0.31
C VAL A 28 3.14 -7.85 -0.27
N ASN A 29 3.54 -6.60 -0.52
CA ASN A 29 2.64 -5.63 -1.13
C ASN A 29 2.26 -5.99 -2.56
N ALA A 30 3.14 -6.62 -3.34
CA ALA A 30 2.81 -7.05 -4.69
C ALA A 30 1.66 -8.08 -4.70
N GLU A 31 1.64 -9.00 -3.74
CA GLU A 31 0.54 -9.96 -3.58
C GLU A 31 -0.76 -9.25 -3.15
N LEU A 32 -0.67 -8.21 -2.31
CA LEU A 32 -1.82 -7.40 -1.91
C LEU A 32 -2.35 -6.53 -3.07
N ASP A 33 -1.45 -5.95 -3.85
CA ASP A 33 -1.77 -5.12 -5.01
C ASP A 33 -2.41 -5.97 -6.11
N GLU A 34 -1.94 -7.20 -6.33
CA GLU A 34 -2.56 -8.16 -7.26
C GLU A 34 -3.99 -8.49 -6.83
N ALA A 35 -4.19 -8.84 -5.54
CA ALA A 35 -5.53 -9.08 -5.00
C ALA A 35 -6.45 -7.85 -5.10
N ARG A 36 -5.91 -6.65 -4.87
CA ARG A 36 -6.67 -5.40 -4.97
C ARG A 36 -7.03 -5.05 -6.41
N ASN A 37 -6.15 -5.32 -7.36
CA ASN A 37 -6.42 -5.14 -8.78
C ASN A 37 -7.50 -6.11 -9.26
N ASP A 38 -7.46 -7.36 -8.81
CA ASP A 38 -8.49 -8.37 -9.12
C ASP A 38 -9.86 -7.98 -8.54
N GLU A 39 -9.89 -7.52 -7.28
CA GLU A 39 -11.14 -7.06 -6.65
C GLU A 39 -11.70 -5.81 -7.35
N THR A 40 -10.83 -4.87 -7.73
CA THR A 40 -11.24 -3.65 -8.46
C THR A 40 -11.69 -3.96 -9.89
N ALA A 41 -11.15 -4.99 -10.53
CA ALA A 41 -11.56 -5.42 -11.86
C ALA A 41 -12.98 -6.04 -11.87
N VAL A 42 -13.39 -6.64 -10.75
CA VAL A 42 -14.71 -7.27 -10.60
C VAL A 42 -15.75 -6.32 -9.98
N ALA A 43 -15.32 -5.35 -9.17
CA ALA A 43 -16.23 -4.44 -8.50
C ALA A 43 -16.81 -3.35 -9.44
N PRO A 44 -18.13 -3.11 -9.44
CA PRO A 44 -18.69 -1.97 -10.14
C PRO A 44 -18.14 -0.66 -9.52
N PRO A 45 -17.94 0.40 -10.31
CA PRO A 45 -17.40 1.66 -9.82
C PRO A 45 -18.27 2.19 -8.67
N PRO A 46 -17.66 2.77 -7.61
CA PRO A 46 -18.40 3.24 -6.46
C PRO A 46 -19.44 4.27 -6.89
N ALA A 47 -20.71 4.00 -6.58
CA ALA A 47 -21.80 4.89 -6.91
C ALA A 47 -21.63 6.21 -6.15
N THR A 48 -21.72 7.34 -6.85
CA THR A 48 -21.66 8.65 -6.22
C THR A 48 -22.94 8.84 -5.40
N LEU A 49 -22.79 9.08 -4.10
CA LEU A 49 -23.93 9.34 -3.21
C LEU A 49 -24.41 10.78 -3.39
N ARG A 50 -25.70 10.97 -3.64
CA ARG A 50 -26.32 12.30 -3.67
C ARG A 50 -27.36 12.40 -2.57
N ARG A 51 -27.42 13.57 -1.93
CA ARG A 51 -28.44 13.85 -0.92
C ARG A 51 -29.82 13.94 -1.57
N ASP A 52 -30.77 13.18 -1.07
CA ASP A 52 -32.18 13.22 -1.44
C ASP A 52 -32.81 14.49 -0.85
N PRO A 53 -33.35 15.41 -1.65
CA PRO A 53 -33.98 16.62 -1.12
C PRO A 53 -35.29 16.35 -0.36
N ALA A 54 -35.96 15.22 -0.61
CA ALA A 54 -37.23 14.90 0.03
C ALA A 54 -37.04 14.27 1.42
N THR A 55 -36.05 13.38 1.59
CA THR A 55 -35.81 12.69 2.87
C THR A 55 -34.57 13.19 3.60
N GLY A 56 -33.64 13.83 2.89
CA GLY A 56 -32.34 14.25 3.43
C GLY A 56 -31.28 13.14 3.47
N ASP A 57 -31.63 11.90 3.10
CA ASP A 57 -30.73 10.76 3.10
C ASP A 57 -29.80 10.76 1.89
N TYR A 58 -28.64 10.14 2.02
CA TYR A 58 -27.73 9.92 0.89
C TYR A 58 -28.10 8.63 0.15
N ARG A 59 -28.43 8.75 -1.14
CA ARG A 59 -28.74 7.60 -2.00
C ARG A 59 -27.75 7.51 -3.16
N PRO A 60 -27.40 6.28 -3.61
CA PRO A 60 -26.58 6.09 -4.79
C PRO A 60 -27.29 6.65 -6.02
N GLN A 61 -26.57 7.48 -6.78
CA GLN A 61 -27.05 8.03 -8.03
C GLN A 61 -27.04 6.91 -9.08
N GLN A 62 -28.19 6.25 -9.30
CA GLN A 62 -28.34 5.32 -10.42
C GLN A 62 -28.16 6.11 -11.72
N ARG A 63 -27.23 5.66 -12.56
CA ARG A 63 -26.89 6.30 -13.84
C ARG A 63 -27.92 5.96 -14.90
#